data_AF-W1NVC6-F1
#
_entry.id   AF-W1NVC6-F1
#
_cell.length_a   1.000
_cell.length_b   1.000
_cell.length_c   1.000
_cell.angle_alpha   90.00
_cell.angle_beta   90.00
_cell.angle_gamma   90.00
#
_symmetry.space_group_name_H-M   'P 1'
#
loop_
_entity.id
_entity.type
_entity.pdbx_description
1 polymer ?
#
loop_
_entity_poly.entity_id
_entity_poly.type
_entity_poly.pdbx_seq_one_letter_code
_entity_poly.pdbx_strand_id
1 'polypeptide(L)'
;MADAFYTVTTRSVSAYEEAGFGPMREVGQGPPSCLGRFGYGVGHAGGKLFVVGGVRRTRTAWRIWSGSNATYLANVDVLGLGEDEPTLPRAAPMTRCLGFVLHCTNLRI
;
A
#
# COMPACT_ATOMS: atom_id res chain seq x y z
N MET A 1 -14.13 1.39 18.57
CA MET A 1 -13.02 0.46 18.31
C MET A 1 -11.82 1.32 17.94
N ALA A 2 -10.68 1.15 18.60
CA ALA A 2 -9.48 1.90 18.21
C ALA A 2 -9.11 1.50 16.78
N ASP A 3 -8.90 2.48 15.91
CA ASP A 3 -8.46 2.23 14.54
C ASP A 3 -7.05 1.62 14.58
N ALA A 4 -6.96 0.34 14.24
CA ALA A 4 -5.67 -0.33 14.12
C ALA A 4 -4.90 0.28 12.94
N PHE A 5 -3.60 0.48 13.12
CA PHE A 5 -2.72 0.93 12.05
C PHE A 5 -2.17 -0.28 11.32
N TYR A 6 -2.16 -0.24 9.99
CA TYR A 6 -1.72 -1.36 9.18
C TYR A 6 -0.48 -0.99 8.37
N THR A 7 0.47 -1.91 8.31
CA THR A 7 1.52 -1.92 7.30
C THR A 7 1.28 -3.10 6.37
N VAL A 8 1.43 -2.86 5.08
CA VAL A 8 1.36 -3.90 4.05
C VAL A 8 2.70 -3.92 3.39
N THR A 9 3.37 -5.08 3.36
CA THR A 9 4.61 -5.30 2.62
C THR A 9 4.42 -6.45 1.64
N THR A 10 5.46 -6.82 0.90
CA THR A 10 5.42 -8.06 0.10
C THR A 10 5.45 -9.33 0.93
N ARG A 11 5.92 -9.25 2.17
CA ARG A 11 6.13 -10.42 3.02
C ARG A 11 4.93 -10.65 3.92
N SER A 12 4.43 -9.57 4.52
CA SER A 12 3.39 -9.63 5.53
C SER A 12 2.49 -8.40 5.52
N VAL A 13 1.30 -8.60 6.07
CA VAL A 13 0.41 -7.55 6.58
C VAL A 13 0.55 -7.55 8.09
N SER A 14 0.84 -6.39 8.67
CA SER A 14 0.96 -6.25 10.11
C SER A 14 0.01 -5.19 10.63
N ALA A 15 -0.58 -5.45 11.79
CA ALA A 15 -1.43 -4.52 12.52
C ALA A 15 -0.67 -4.02 13.76
N TYR A 16 -0.80 -2.74 14.05
CA TYR A 16 -0.32 -2.11 15.26
C TYR A 16 -1.52 -1.74 16.12
N GLU A 17 -1.42 -2.10 17.39
CA GLU A 17 -2.37 -1.69 18.41
C GLU A 17 -2.15 -0.22 18.81
N GLU A 18 -3.04 0.32 19.62
CA GLU A 18 -2.90 1.65 20.27
C GLU A 18 -2.50 2.78 19.32
N ALA A 19 -3.23 2.92 18.20
CA ALA A 19 -2.98 3.97 17.21
C ALA A 19 -1.55 3.98 16.64
N GLY A 20 -0.91 2.82 16.53
CA GLY A 20 0.43 2.69 15.93
C GLY A 20 1.59 2.62 16.93
N PHE A 21 1.32 2.78 18.23
CA PHE A 21 2.34 2.75 19.28
C PHE A 21 2.45 1.40 19.99
N GLY A 22 1.46 0.53 19.82
CA GLY A 22 1.42 -0.79 20.43
C GLY A 22 2.27 -1.83 19.69
N PRO A 23 2.35 -3.07 20.23
CA PRO A 23 3.09 -4.15 19.60
C PRO A 23 2.56 -4.45 18.19
N MET A 24 3.48 -4.75 17.29
CA MET A 24 3.16 -5.18 15.94
C MET A 24 2.77 -6.65 15.94
N ARG A 25 1.62 -6.98 15.35
CA ARG A 25 1.18 -8.36 15.13
C ARG A 25 1.05 -8.64 13.64
N GLU A 26 1.61 -9.74 13.17
CA GLU A 26 1.36 -10.23 11.81
C GLU A 26 -0.06 -10.77 11.71
N VAL A 27 -0.82 -10.30 10.73
CA VAL A 27 -2.24 -10.63 10.53
C VAL A 27 -2.52 -11.29 9.19
N GLY A 28 -1.49 -11.49 8.36
CA GLY A 28 -1.61 -12.17 7.08
C GLY A 28 -0.37 -12.04 6.21
N GLN A 29 -0.38 -12.76 5.11
CA GLN A 29 0.69 -12.70 4.11
C GLN A 29 0.57 -11.44 3.24
N GLY A 30 1.72 -10.88 2.88
CA GLY A 30 1.81 -9.73 1.99
C GLY A 30 1.57 -10.10 0.52
N PRO A 31 0.90 -9.24 -0.27
CA PRO A 31 0.67 -9.50 -1.68
C PRO A 31 1.98 -9.35 -2.48
N PRO A 32 2.32 -10.29 -3.39
CA PRO A 32 3.53 -10.22 -4.22
C PRO A 32 3.63 -8.94 -5.06
N SER A 33 2.48 -8.36 -5.42
CA SER A 33 2.38 -7.13 -6.23
C SER A 33 2.92 -5.87 -5.53
N CYS A 34 3.14 -5.92 -4.21
CA CYS A 34 3.86 -4.86 -3.49
C CYS A 34 5.37 -4.87 -3.77
N LEU A 35 5.91 -5.84 -4.53
CA LEU A 35 7.35 -5.96 -4.75
C LEU A 35 7.89 -4.77 -5.52
N GLY A 36 8.87 -4.11 -4.91
CA GLY A 36 9.48 -2.90 -5.46
C GLY A 36 8.55 -1.69 -5.49
N ARG A 37 7.35 -1.76 -4.88
CA ARG A 37 6.47 -0.62 -4.63
C ARG A 37 6.88 0.05 -3.31
N PHE A 38 6.98 1.37 -3.28
CA PHE A 38 7.33 2.13 -2.08
C PHE A 38 6.64 3.51 -2.08
N GLY A 39 6.51 4.11 -0.90
CA GLY A 39 5.88 5.43 -0.73
C GLY A 39 4.39 5.48 -1.10
N TYR A 40 3.71 4.33 -1.02
CA TYR A 40 2.26 4.21 -1.08
C TYR A 40 1.65 4.47 0.29
N GLY A 41 0.34 4.74 0.32
CA GLY A 41 -0.46 4.83 1.53
C GLY A 41 -1.25 3.54 1.76
N VAL A 42 -1.58 3.27 3.01
CA VAL A 42 -2.48 2.18 3.42
C VAL A 42 -3.62 2.78 4.23
N GLY A 43 -4.85 2.47 3.85
CA GLY A 43 -6.06 2.82 4.60
C GLY A 43 -6.85 1.56 4.93
N HIS A 44 -7.54 1.55 6.07
CA HIS A 44 -8.44 0.47 6.45
C HIS A 44 -9.87 0.98 6.46
N ALA A 45 -10.77 0.29 5.76
CA ALA A 45 -12.21 0.59 5.77
C ALA A 45 -13.02 -0.67 5.44
N GLY A 46 -14.11 -0.91 6.19
CA GLY A 46 -15.03 -2.02 5.94
C GLY A 46 -14.36 -3.41 5.99
N GLY A 47 -13.36 -3.60 6.86
CA GLY A 47 -12.62 -4.87 6.99
C GLY A 47 -11.61 -5.14 5.86
N LYS A 48 -11.35 -4.17 4.99
CA LYS A 48 -10.42 -4.28 3.87
C LYS A 48 -9.32 -3.24 3.98
N LEU A 49 -8.16 -3.57 3.42
CA LEU A 49 -7.05 -2.63 3.27
C LEU A 49 -7.03 -2.07 1.86
N PHE A 50 -6.78 -0.77 1.75
CA PHE A 50 -6.65 -0.05 0.49
C PHE A 50 -5.21 0.43 0.36
N VAL A 51 -4.53 -0.02 -0.70
CA VAL A 51 -3.16 0.37 -1.02
C VAL A 51 -3.21 1.42 -2.13
N VAL A 52 -2.80 2.63 -1.79
CA VAL A 52 -3.00 3.83 -2.61
C VAL A 52 -1.67 4.29 -3.20
N GLY A 53 -1.57 4.38 -4.52
CA GLY A 53 -0.46 5.05 -5.21
C GLY A 53 0.92 4.44 -4.95
N GLY A 54 1.91 5.28 -4.73
CA GLY A 54 3.32 4.91 -4.58
C GLY A 54 4.07 4.82 -5.91
N VAL A 55 5.31 4.34 -5.81
CA VAL A 55 6.25 4.24 -6.94
C VAL A 55 6.75 2.82 -7.01
N ARG A 56 6.70 2.21 -8.20
CA ARG A 56 7.25 0.88 -8.46
C ARG A 56 8.58 1.00 -9.20
N ARG A 57 9.63 0.39 -8.66
CA ARG A 57 10.91 0.23 -9.37
C ARG A 57 10.74 -0.77 -10.51
N THR A 58 11.16 -0.39 -11.72
CA THR A 58 11.10 -1.26 -12.91
C THR A 58 12.41 -2.03 -13.15
N ARG A 59 13.51 -1.66 -12.47
CA ARG A 59 14.82 -2.35 -12.55
C ARG A 59 15.66 -2.18 -11.27
N THR A 60 16.68 -3.02 -11.12
CA THR A 60 17.75 -3.04 -10.10
C THR A 60 18.66 -1.80 -10.13
N ALA A 61 18.12 -0.62 -10.41
CA ALA A 61 18.89 0.62 -10.47
C ALA A 61 18.91 1.28 -9.08
N TRP A 62 20.11 1.45 -8.54
CA TRP A 62 20.38 2.18 -7.29
C TRP A 62 19.93 3.66 -7.35
N ARG A 63 19.66 4.21 -8.54
CA ARG A 63 19.14 5.57 -8.73
C ARG A 63 17.63 5.59 -8.94
N ILE A 64 16.90 5.93 -7.87
CA ILE A 64 15.45 6.18 -7.88
C ILE A 64 15.11 7.49 -8.61
N TRP A 65 16.06 8.42 -8.68
CA TRP A 65 15.86 9.80 -9.15
C TRP A 65 16.01 9.98 -10.67
N SER A 66 16.53 8.99 -11.40
CA SER A 66 16.49 9.02 -12.87
C SER A 66 15.10 8.54 -13.28
N GLY A 67 14.23 9.45 -13.70
CA GLY A 67 12.80 9.20 -13.98
C GLY A 67 12.46 8.05 -14.94
N SER A 68 13.45 7.42 -15.57
CA SER A 68 13.33 6.25 -16.45
C SER A 68 13.27 4.88 -15.74
N ASN A 69 13.53 4.80 -14.43
CA ASN A 69 13.57 3.51 -13.68
C ASN A 69 12.43 3.34 -12.66
N ALA A 70 11.42 4.20 -12.71
CA ALA A 70 10.34 4.27 -11.76
C ALA A 70 9.00 4.43 -12.48
N THR A 71 8.02 3.58 -12.14
CA THR A 71 6.63 3.74 -12.55
C THR A 71 5.86 4.34 -11.38
N TYR A 72 5.37 5.56 -11.56
CA TYR A 72 4.46 6.17 -10.61
C TYR A 72 3.08 5.54 -10.75
N LEU A 73 2.45 5.22 -9.63
CA LEU A 73 1.16 4.53 -9.60
C LEU A 73 0.03 5.54 -9.33
N ALA A 74 -1.05 5.40 -10.09
CA ALA A 74 -2.27 6.21 -9.99
C ALA A 74 -3.50 5.32 -9.75
N ASN A 75 -3.35 4.28 -8.93
CA ASN A 75 -4.40 3.32 -8.62
C ASN A 75 -4.56 3.13 -7.11
N VAL A 76 -5.79 2.82 -6.74
CA VAL A 76 -6.18 2.27 -5.45
C VAL A 76 -6.43 0.78 -5.67
N ASP A 77 -5.73 -0.04 -4.91
CA ASP A 77 -5.90 -1.48 -4.91
C ASP A 77 -6.47 -1.92 -3.56
N VAL A 78 -7.22 -3.00 -3.54
CA VAL A 78 -7.84 -3.54 -2.32
C VAL A 78 -7.20 -4.86 -1.95
N LEU A 79 -7.07 -5.11 -0.65
CA LEU A 79 -6.57 -6.35 -0.06
C LEU A 79 -7.57 -6.83 0.99
N GLY A 80 -8.07 -8.05 0.84
CA GLY A 80 -8.87 -8.71 1.86
C GLY A 80 -8.00 -9.14 3.04
N LEU A 81 -8.46 -8.88 4.26
CA LEU A 81 -7.82 -9.40 5.46
C LEU A 81 -8.29 -10.85 5.69
N GLY A 82 -7.35 -11.78 5.86
CA GLY A 82 -7.65 -13.20 6.12
C GLY A 82 -7.91 -14.04 4.87
N GLU A 83 -7.57 -13.53 3.67
CA GLU A 83 -7.55 -14.34 2.45
C GLU A 83 -6.28 -15.21 2.40
N ASP A 84 -6.42 -16.50 2.05
CA ASP A 84 -5.30 -17.44 1.96
C ASP A 84 -4.29 -17.04 0.86
N GLU A 85 -4.78 -16.46 -0.24
CA GLU A 85 -3.95 -15.92 -1.31
C GLU A 85 -4.11 -14.39 -1.37
N PRO A 86 -3.13 -13.62 -0.87
CA PRO A 86 -3.23 -12.16 -0.82
C PRO A 86 -3.11 -11.58 -2.23
N THR A 87 -4.25 -11.26 -2.82
CA THR A 87 -4.32 -10.55 -4.10
C THR A 87 -4.48 -9.06 -3.87
N LEU A 88 -4.02 -8.26 -4.83
CA LEU A 88 -4.16 -6.79 -4.77
C LEU A 88 -4.90 -6.27 -6.02
N PRO A 89 -6.18 -6.63 -6.21
CA PRO A 89 -6.95 -6.16 -7.35
C PRO A 89 -7.16 -4.65 -7.33
N ARG A 90 -7.18 -4.04 -8.51
CA ARG A 90 -7.46 -2.60 -8.67
C ARG A 90 -8.93 -2.33 -8.33
N ALA A 91 -9.15 -1.47 -7.35
CA ALA A 91 -10.48 -1.01 -6.96
C ALA A 91 -10.91 0.24 -7.75
N ALA A 92 -10.00 1.22 -7.91
CA ALA A 92 -10.28 2.47 -8.61
C ALA A 92 -8.99 3.15 -9.12
N PRO A 93 -9.06 4.01 -10.15
CA PRO A 93 -7.98 4.93 -10.47
C PRO A 93 -7.97 6.14 -9.52
N MET A 94 -6.80 6.73 -9.29
CA MET A 94 -6.66 8.05 -8.70
C MET A 94 -6.83 9.12 -9.78
N THR A 95 -7.73 10.08 -9.55
CA THR A 95 -8.11 11.07 -10.58
C THR A 95 -7.23 12.31 -10.61
N ARG A 96 -6.43 12.57 -9.57
CA ARG A 96 -5.64 13.81 -9.42
C ARG A 96 -4.20 13.59 -8.99
N CYS A 97 -3.81 12.33 -8.81
CA CYS A 97 -2.62 11.96 -8.05
C CYS A 97 -1.87 10.84 -8.76
N LEU A 98 -0.55 11.01 -8.86
CA LEU A 98 0.35 10.04 -9.47
C LEU A 98 1.60 9.95 -8.59
N GLY A 99 1.93 8.75 -8.13
CA GLY A 99 3.17 8.52 -7.39
C GLY A 99 3.02 8.56 -5.87
N PHE A 100 3.99 9.17 -5.20
CA PHE A 100 4.07 9.20 -3.74
C PHE A 100 2.81 9.80 -3.10
N VAL A 101 2.27 9.12 -2.08
CA VAL A 101 1.09 9.61 -1.35
C VAL A 101 1.37 10.90 -0.57
N LEU A 102 2.64 11.18 -0.26
CA LEU A 102 3.07 12.42 0.42
C LEU A 102 2.66 13.71 -0.31
N HIS A 103 2.42 13.66 -1.63
CA HIS A 103 2.04 14.85 -2.42
C HIS A 103 0.54 14.89 -2.76
N CYS A 104 -0.27 13.99 -2.20
CA CYS A 104 -1.65 13.82 -2.63
C CYS A 104 -2.60 13.48 -1.48
N THR A 105 -3.19 14.52 -0.89
CA THR A 105 -3.98 14.46 0.34
C THR A 105 -5.50 14.38 0.11
N ASN A 106 -5.97 14.18 -1.13
CA ASN A 106 -7.40 14.04 -1.41
C ASN A 106 -7.68 12.84 -2.32
N LEU A 107 -8.06 11.73 -1.69
CA LEU A 107 -8.56 10.54 -2.38
C LEU A 107 -10.09 10.49 -2.20
N ARG A 108 -10.82 10.67 -3.30
CA ARG A 108 -12.25 10.33 -3.38
C ARG A 108 -12.35 8.95 -4.02
N ILE A 109 -12.76 7.96 -3.23
CA ILE A 109 -13.15 6.61 -3.71
C ILE A 109 -14.68 6.58 -3.72
#